data_AF-A0A2G9MVM0-F1
#
_entry.id   AF-A0A2G9MVM0-F1
#
_cell.length_a   1.000
_cell.length_b   1.000
_cell.length_c   1.000
_cell.angle_alpha   90.00
_cell.angle_beta   90.00
_cell.angle_gamma   90.00
#
_symmetry.space_group_name_H-M   'P 1'
#
loop_
_entity.id
_entity.type
_entity.pdbx_description
1 polymer ?
#
loop_
_entity_poly.entity_id
_entity_poly.type
_entity_poly.pdbx_seq_one_letter_code
_entity_poly.pdbx_strand_id
1 'polypeptide(L)' 'VFYEPLEGGGDARAAAQEIGGNILPLNPAASIISGEYEEETFILIMEKNLVNLKEGLECEMK' A
#
# COMPACT_ATOMS: atom_id res chain seq x y z
N VAL A 1 -4.71 7.96 2.56
CA VAL A 1 -4.00 8.21 1.28
C VAL A 1 -3.30 6.93 0.85
N PHE A 2 -3.69 6.37 -0.29
CA PHE A 2 -3.00 5.23 -0.88
C PHE A 2 -1.83 5.70 -1.76
N TYR A 3 -0.72 4.98 -1.76
CA TYR A 3 0.46 5.34 -2.55
C TYR A 3 1.25 4.12 -3.02
N GLU A 4 1.94 4.26 -4.15
CA GLU A 4 2.85 3.24 -4.66
C GLU A 4 4.19 3.27 -3.90
N PRO A 5 4.62 2.18 -3.25
CA PRO A 5 5.84 2.17 -2.44
C PRO A 5 7.12 2.50 -3.21
N LEU A 6 7.19 2.12 -4.49
CA LEU A 6 8.37 2.28 -5.34
C LEU A 6 8.74 3.73 -5.62
N GLU A 7 7.77 4.64 -5.62
CA GLU A 7 7.99 6.06 -5.90
C GLU A 7 8.42 6.84 -4.64
N GLY A 8 8.43 6.19 -3.47
CA GLY A 8 8.70 6.83 -2.19
C GLY A 8 7.50 7.69 -1.75
N GLY A 9 6.83 7.29 -0.67
CA GLY A 9 5.59 7.91 -0.18
C GLY A 9 5.72 9.30 0.43
N GLY A 10 6.67 10.13 0.00
CA GLY A 10 6.91 11.48 0.54
C GLY A 10 5.72 12.42 0.37
N ASP A 11 5.23 12.57 -0.87
CA ASP A 11 4.10 13.43 -1.18
C ASP A 11 2.80 12.91 -0.55
N ALA A 12 2.61 11.59 -0.58
CA ALA A 12 1.48 10.93 0.07
C ALA A 12 1.46 11.16 1.59
N ARG A 13 2.64 11.21 2.24
CA ARG A 13 2.78 11.51 3.66
C ARG A 13 2.40 12.95 3.97
N ALA A 14 2.90 13.89 3.18
CA ALA A 14 2.54 15.30 3.32
C ALA A 14 1.02 15.49 3.16
N ALA A 15 0.42 14.91 2.12
CA ALA A 15 -1.01 14.97 1.89
C ALA A 15 -1.81 14.34 3.05
N ALA A 16 -1.38 13.19 3.57
CA ALA A 16 -2.03 12.52 4.71
C ALA A 16 -1.98 13.38 5.98
N GLN A 17 -0.85 14.04 6.26
CA GLN A 17 -0.69 14.92 7.40
C GLN A 17 -1.63 16.14 7.33
N GLU A 18 -1.75 16.77 6.17
CA GLU A 18 -2.62 17.94 5.97
C GLU A 18 -4.11 17.63 6.18
N ILE A 19 -4.54 16.43 5.81
CA ILE A 19 -5.95 16.02 5.97
C ILE A 19 -6.23 15.26 7.27
N GLY A 20 -5.20 15.06 8.12
CA GLY A 20 -5.30 14.26 9.34
C GLY A 20 -5.62 12.77 9.07
N GLY A 21 -5.23 12.25 7.91
CA GLY A 21 -5.52 10.89 7.47
C GLY A 21 -4.35 9.93 7.61
N ASN A 22 -4.61 8.64 7.42
CA ASN A 22 -3.59 7.60 7.40
C ASN A 22 -2.91 7.51 6.03
N ILE A 23 -1.66 7.06 6.01
CA ILE A 23 -0.91 6.71 4.80
C ILE A 23 -0.82 5.19 4.68
N LEU A 24 -1.30 4.64 3.57
CA LEU A 24 -1.41 3.20 3.37
C LEU A 24 -0.75 2.80 2.03
N PRO A 25 0.21 1.86 2.02
CA PRO A 25 0.84 1.44 0.78
C PRO A 25 -0.12 0.62 -0.07
N LEU A 26 -0.06 0.81 -1.40
CA LEU A 26 -0.80 0.02 -2.36
C LEU A 26 0.12 -0.27 -3.54
N ASN A 27 0.58 -1.51 -3.65
CA ASN A 27 1.54 -1.90 -4.69
C ASN A 27 0.78 -2.36 -5.94
N PRO A 28 0.96 -1.72 -7.11
CA PRO A 28 0.25 -2.09 -8.33
C PRO A 28 0.72 -3.43 -8.93
N ALA A 29 1.73 -4.07 -8.35
CA ALA A 29 2.39 -5.27 -8.85
C ALA A 29 2.97 -5.11 -10.27
N ALA A 30 3.18 -3.87 -10.71
CA ALA A 30 3.72 -3.54 -12.03
C ALA A 30 5.24 -3.78 -12.13
N SER A 31 5.95 -3.70 -11.01
CA SER A 31 7.35 -4.08 -10.92
C SER A 31 7.63 -4.71 -9.55
N ILE A 32 8.02 -5.99 -9.57
CA ILE A 32 8.56 -6.65 -8.39
C ILE A 32 10.01 -6.17 -8.28
N ILE A 33 10.36 -5.55 -7.17
CA ILE A 33 11.74 -5.11 -6.94
C ILE A 33 12.62 -6.35 -7.04
N SER A 34 13.67 -6.28 -7.85
CA SER A 34 14.58 -7.41 -8.14
C SER A 34 15.35 -7.94 -6.92
N GLY A 35 15.12 -7.41 -5.72
CA GLY A 35 15.65 -7.90 -4.43
C GLY A 35 14.61 -8.60 -3.52
N GLU A 36 13.32 -8.60 -3.87
CA GLU A 36 12.24 -9.29 -3.11
C GLU A 36 11.76 -10.58 -3.81
N TYR A 37 12.49 -10.99 -4.87
CA TYR A 37 12.11 -12.09 -5.76
C TYR A 37 12.00 -13.45 -5.05
N GLU A 38 12.56 -13.61 -3.86
CA GLU A 38 12.51 -14.89 -3.14
C GLU A 38 11.31 -15.04 -2.19
N GLU A 39 10.56 -13.98 -1.86
CA GLU A 39 9.47 -14.07 -0.88
C GLU A 39 8.14 -13.42 -1.28
N GLU A 40 8.10 -12.48 -2.23
CA GLU A 40 6.84 -11.80 -2.61
C GLU A 40 6.25 -12.32 -3.94
N THR A 41 5.18 -13.10 -3.85
CA THR A 41 4.36 -13.48 -5.00
C THR A 41 3.31 -12.42 -5.29
N PHE A 42 2.78 -12.39 -6.53
CA PHE A 42 1.64 -11.55 -6.88
C PHE A 42 0.47 -11.67 -5.88
N ILE A 43 0.19 -12.90 -5.43
CA ILE A 43 -0.89 -13.16 -4.47
C ILE A 43 -0.60 -12.49 -3.12
N LEU A 44 0.64 -12.62 -2.60
CA LEU A 44 1.03 -11.97 -1.36
C LEU A 44 0.92 -10.44 -1.46
N ILE A 45 1.29 -9.86 -2.61
CA ILE A 45 1.13 -8.42 -2.86
C ILE A 45 -0.36 -8.03 -2.81
N MET A 46 -1.23 -8.82 -3.44
CA MET A 46 -2.68 -8.57 -3.41
C MET A 46 -3.28 -8.75 -2.01
N GLU A 47 -2.81 -9.72 -1.22
CA GLU A 47 -3.24 -9.91 0.16
C GLU A 47 -2.87 -8.71 1.04
N LYS A 48 -1.64 -8.20 0.90
CA LYS A 48 -1.20 -6.97 1.60
C LYS A 48 -2.04 -5.76 1.18
N ASN A 49 -2.28 -5.60 -0.13
CA ASN A 49 -3.16 -4.55 -0.64
C ASN A 49 -4.57 -4.66 -0.07
N LEU A 50 -5.13 -5.87 0.03
CA LEU A 50 -6.46 -6.10 0.58
C LEU A 50 -6.56 -5.65 2.04
N VAL A 51 -5.52 -5.92 2.86
CA VAL A 51 -5.46 -5.43 4.25
C VAL A 51 -5.51 -3.90 4.29
N ASN A 52 -4.67 -3.24 3.50
CA ASN A 52 -4.62 -1.78 3.46
C ASN A 52 -5.92 -1.17 2.92
N LEU A 53 -6.54 -1.79 1.92
CA LEU A 53 -7.84 -1.36 1.39
C LEU A 53 -8.93 -1.49 2.45
N LYS A 54 -8.97 -2.60 3.20
CA LYS A 54 -9.94 -2.77 4.29
C LYS A 54 -9.78 -1.70 5.36
N GLU A 55 -8.55 -1.38 5.74
CA GLU A 55 -8.27 -0.30 6.69
C GLU A 55 -8.73 1.06 6.15
N GLY A 56 -8.33 1.41 4.93
CA GLY A 56 -8.66 2.72 4.36
C GLY A 56 -10.12 2.91 3.93
N LEU A 57 -10.85 1.81 3.73
CA LEU A 57 -12.29 1.82 3.42
C LEU A 57 -13.17 1.54 4.64
N GLU A 58 -12.58 1.42 5.83
CA GLU A 58 -13.28 1.15 7.09
C GLU A 58 -14.21 -0.07 6.99
N CYS A 59 -13.77 -1.12 6.27
CA CYS A 59 -14.54 -2.33 6.13
C CYS A 59 -14.62 -3.06 7.49
N GLU A 60 -15.82 -3.34 7.97
CA GLU A 60 -16.01 -4.20 9.15
C GLU A 60 -15.38 -5.58 8.87
N MET A 61 -14.30 -5.90 9.59
CA MET A 61 -13.77 -7.27 9.60
C MET A 61 -14.72 -8.12 10.45
N LYS A 62 -15.64 -8.82 9.80
CA LYS A 62 -16.41 -9.91 10.41
C LYS A 62 -15.49 -11.07 10.81
#